data_AF-A0A8T3V799-F1
#
_entry.id   AF-A0A8T3V799-F1
#
_cell.length_a   1.000
_cell.length_b   1.000
_cell.length_c   1.000
_cell.angle_alpha   90.00
_cell.angle_beta   90.00
_cell.angle_gamma   90.00
#
_symmetry.space_group_name_H-M   'P 1'
#
loop_
_entity.id
_entity.type
_entity.pdbx_description
1 polymer ?
#
loop_
_entity_poly.entity_id
_entity_poly.type
_entity_poly.pdbx_seq_one_letter_code
_entity_poly.pdbx_strand_id
1 'polypeptide(L)'
;MKAKELMDKDFVYLNADDSVIDASKAMEDVRRFTCPVVNDKKQLIGWITAFDITKGLREGKEKISEVMSSCEEVASVHEDDPARKAVILTANNKFVTVPVVNDDNQVIGMVRACDIVELLSNLYDIKVVKLYKAMQNQLNGVTWEELMAASALVSKKTTGKKISPEEYEANIMDSTFGEAIWATGGLEKFFAGLISVGEMVIARRVGRAKK
;
A
#
# COMPACT_ATOMS: atom_id res chain seq x y z
N MET A 1 7.28 5.01 3.19
CA MET A 1 6.22 4.46 4.04
C MET A 1 6.77 3.33 4.88
N LYS A 2 6.65 3.44 6.21
CA LYS A 2 7.03 2.42 7.19
C LYS A 2 5.85 1.52 7.54
N ALA A 3 6.09 0.34 8.12
CA ALA A 3 5.03 -0.60 8.50
C ALA A 3 4.01 0.04 9.47
N LYS A 4 4.48 0.83 10.44
CA LYS A 4 3.62 1.53 11.40
C LYS A 4 2.67 2.59 10.82
N GLU A 5 2.94 3.04 9.60
CA GLU A 5 2.08 3.97 8.86
C GLU A 5 0.98 3.25 8.07
N LEU A 6 1.13 1.94 7.85
CA LEU A 6 0.16 1.09 7.13
C LEU A 6 -0.67 0.22 8.09
N MET A 7 -0.12 -0.14 9.25
CA MET A 7 -0.75 -1.10 10.15
C MET A 7 -2.08 -0.61 10.72
N ASP A 8 -3.02 -1.54 10.85
CA ASP A 8 -4.18 -1.38 11.72
C ASP A 8 -3.75 -1.54 13.18
N LYS A 9 -4.17 -0.57 14.01
CA LYS A 9 -3.95 -0.57 15.45
C LYS A 9 -5.15 -1.12 16.21
N ASP A 10 -6.30 -1.26 15.55
CA ASP A 10 -7.50 -1.87 16.11
C ASP A 10 -7.53 -3.37 15.77
N PHE A 11 -6.90 -4.14 16.65
CA PHE A 11 -6.83 -5.59 16.52
C PHE A 11 -7.04 -6.27 17.87
N VAL A 12 -7.51 -7.51 17.79
CA VAL A 12 -7.63 -8.41 18.94
C VAL A 12 -6.42 -9.32 18.98
N TYR A 13 -5.95 -9.60 20.18
CA TYR A 13 -4.96 -10.63 20.48
C TYR A 13 -5.56 -11.61 21.49
N LEU A 14 -5.02 -12.81 21.54
CA LEU A 14 -5.41 -13.86 22.48
C LEU A 14 -4.23 -14.22 23.38
N ASN A 15 -4.50 -14.87 24.51
CA ASN A 15 -3.48 -15.48 25.36
C ASN A 15 -3.48 -17.00 25.19
N ALA A 16 -2.35 -17.64 25.50
CA ALA A 16 -2.21 -19.09 25.38
C ALA A 16 -3.19 -19.88 26.27
N ASP A 17 -3.59 -19.31 27.41
CA ASP A 17 -4.52 -19.92 28.36
C ASP A 17 -6.00 -19.63 28.07
N ASP A 18 -6.31 -18.79 27.08
CA ASP A 18 -7.70 -18.53 26.69
C ASP A 18 -8.38 -19.82 26.21
N SER A 19 -9.69 -19.92 26.42
CA SER A 19 -10.45 -21.07 25.94
C SER A 19 -10.65 -20.99 24.43
N VAL A 20 -10.64 -22.14 23.74
CA VAL A 20 -10.90 -22.21 22.29
C VAL A 20 -12.30 -21.65 21.96
N ILE A 21 -13.28 -21.87 22.84
CA ILE A 21 -14.66 -21.38 22.65
C ILE A 21 -14.71 -19.85 22.75
N ASP A 22 -14.07 -19.26 23.75
CA ASP A 22 -14.12 -17.81 23.94
C ASP A 22 -13.29 -17.09 22.88
N ALA A 23 -12.15 -17.65 22.48
CA ALA A 23 -11.41 -17.18 21.33
C ALA A 23 -12.23 -17.22 20.03
N SER A 24 -13.00 -18.29 19.81
CA SER A 24 -13.90 -18.39 18.65
C SER A 24 -14.91 -17.24 18.63
N LYS A 25 -15.55 -16.94 19.77
CA LYS A 25 -16.52 -15.83 19.89
C LYS A 25 -15.84 -14.48 19.67
N ALA A 26 -14.69 -14.25 20.31
CA ALA A 26 -13.95 -13.01 20.15
C ALA A 26 -13.55 -12.76 18.69
N MET A 27 -13.06 -13.79 17.99
CA MET A 27 -12.72 -13.69 16.56
C MET A 27 -13.94 -13.44 15.67
N GLU A 28 -15.10 -14.03 16.00
CA GLU A 28 -16.37 -13.80 15.32
C GLU A 28 -16.84 -12.35 15.48
N ASP A 29 -16.84 -11.84 16.72
CA ASP A 29 -17.31 -10.50 17.06
C ASP A 29 -16.56 -9.40 16.30
N VAL A 30 -15.22 -9.54 16.19
CA VAL A 30 -14.40 -8.58 15.43
C VAL A 30 -14.24 -8.94 13.95
N ARG A 31 -14.88 -10.03 13.49
CA ARG A 31 -14.82 -10.55 12.12
C ARG A 31 -13.37 -10.70 11.63
N ARG A 32 -12.53 -11.36 12.43
CA ARG A 32 -11.12 -11.63 12.11
C ARG A 32 -10.89 -13.13 11.92
N PHE A 33 -10.23 -13.48 10.83
CA PHE A 33 -9.88 -14.87 10.51
C PHE A 33 -8.58 -15.34 11.17
N THR A 34 -7.78 -14.40 11.69
CA THR A 34 -6.48 -14.66 12.29
C THR A 34 -6.26 -13.75 13.49
N CYS A 35 -5.61 -14.24 14.54
CA CYS A 35 -5.22 -13.45 15.69
C CYS A 35 -3.80 -13.81 16.16
N PRO A 36 -3.00 -12.83 16.59
CA PRO A 36 -1.77 -13.09 17.31
C PRO A 36 -2.09 -13.65 18.71
N VAL A 37 -1.28 -14.60 19.15
CA VAL A 37 -1.28 -15.06 20.54
C VAL A 37 -0.10 -14.41 21.25
N VAL A 38 -0.37 -13.76 22.37
CA VAL A 38 0.61 -12.98 23.12
C VAL A 38 0.73 -13.45 24.57
N ASN A 39 1.84 -13.11 25.21
CA ASN A 39 2.01 -13.26 26.66
C ASN A 39 1.52 -12.01 27.41
N ASP A 40 1.64 -12.00 28.74
CA ASP A 40 1.25 -10.89 29.60
C ASP A 40 1.96 -9.56 29.25
N LYS A 41 3.18 -9.64 28.70
CA LYS A 41 3.96 -8.50 28.22
C LYS A 41 3.59 -8.07 26.79
N LYS A 42 2.53 -8.64 26.20
CA LYS A 42 2.09 -8.43 24.82
C LYS A 42 3.08 -8.89 23.75
N GLN A 43 4.04 -9.72 24.13
CA GLN A 43 5.02 -10.27 23.18
C GLN A 43 4.39 -11.40 22.39
N LEU A 44 4.68 -11.46 21.09
CA LEU A 44 4.18 -12.51 20.20
C LEU A 44 4.75 -13.88 20.60
N ILE A 45 3.88 -14.81 21.00
CA ILE A 45 4.24 -16.20 21.37
C ILE A 45 3.61 -17.24 20.45
N GLY A 46 2.62 -16.86 19.65
CA GLY A 46 2.02 -17.76 18.69
C GLY A 46 1.05 -17.06 17.76
N TRP A 47 0.38 -17.86 16.94
CA TRP A 47 -0.60 -17.39 15.98
C TRP A 47 -1.74 -18.38 15.85
N ILE A 48 -2.93 -17.85 15.64
CA ILE A 48 -4.10 -18.69 15.43
C ILE A 48 -4.92 -18.22 14.23
N THR A 49 -5.50 -19.20 13.53
CA THR A 49 -6.44 -18.99 12.44
C THR A 49 -7.80 -19.60 12.79
N ALA A 50 -8.84 -19.19 12.05
CA ALA A 50 -10.16 -19.80 12.16
C ALA A 50 -10.12 -21.33 11.89
N PHE A 51 -9.17 -21.82 11.09
CA PHE A 51 -8.98 -23.26 10.87
C PHE A 51 -8.46 -23.98 12.12
N ASP A 52 -7.55 -23.35 12.87
CA ASP A 52 -7.01 -23.90 14.11
C ASP A 52 -8.09 -23.96 15.20
N ILE A 53 -8.91 -22.90 15.30
CA ILE A 53 -10.10 -22.89 16.17
C ILE A 53 -11.06 -24.02 15.78
N THR A 54 -11.39 -24.14 14.49
CA THR A 54 -12.30 -25.17 14.00
C THR A 54 -11.77 -26.59 14.30
N LYS A 55 -10.47 -26.79 14.10
CA LYS A 55 -9.79 -28.05 14.44
C LYS A 55 -9.85 -28.31 15.95
N GLY A 56 -9.55 -27.31 16.77
CA GLY A 56 -9.60 -27.38 18.22
C GLY A 56 -10.97 -27.80 18.75
N LEU A 57 -12.03 -27.15 18.27
CA LEU A 57 -13.41 -27.48 18.64
C LEU A 57 -13.78 -28.93 18.27
N ARG A 58 -13.38 -29.38 17.07
CA ARG A 58 -13.63 -30.75 16.62
C ARG A 58 -12.88 -31.80 17.45
N GLU A 59 -11.66 -31.49 17.87
CA GLU A 59 -10.78 -32.38 18.63
C GLU A 59 -11.01 -32.28 20.15
N GLY A 60 -11.94 -31.43 20.60
CA GLY A 60 -12.24 -31.24 22.02
C GLY A 60 -11.10 -30.55 22.77
N LYS A 61 -10.34 -29.67 22.10
CA LYS A 61 -9.28 -28.88 22.71
C LYS A 61 -9.85 -27.75 23.54
N GLU A 62 -9.29 -27.54 24.72
CA GLU A 62 -9.80 -26.54 25.66
C GLU A 62 -9.04 -25.23 25.52
N LYS A 63 -7.71 -25.27 25.35
CA LYS A 63 -6.85 -24.08 25.37
C LYS A 63 -6.26 -23.71 24.02
N ILE A 64 -6.01 -22.41 23.82
CA ILE A 64 -5.34 -21.87 22.63
C ILE A 64 -3.93 -22.45 22.46
N SER A 65 -3.20 -22.66 23.55
CA SER A 65 -1.86 -23.28 23.52
C SER A 65 -1.82 -24.65 22.85
N GLU A 66 -2.94 -25.38 22.80
CA GLU A 66 -3.01 -26.72 22.20
C GLU A 66 -3.19 -26.69 20.68
N VAL A 67 -3.55 -25.54 20.10
CA VAL A 67 -3.93 -25.41 18.69
C VAL A 67 -3.19 -24.30 17.95
N MET A 68 -2.56 -23.35 18.65
CA MET A 68 -1.79 -22.27 18.03
C MET A 68 -0.54 -22.78 17.32
N SER A 69 -0.12 -22.09 16.26
CA SER A 69 1.24 -22.17 15.73
C SER A 69 2.21 -21.42 16.64
N SER A 70 3.43 -21.94 16.78
CA SER A 70 4.51 -21.30 17.55
C SER A 70 4.97 -20.00 16.89
N CYS A 71 5.43 -19.01 17.66
CA CYS A 71 5.94 -17.75 17.11
C CYS A 71 7.12 -17.91 16.13
N GLU A 72 7.90 -18.99 16.24
CA GLU A 72 8.99 -19.30 15.32
C GLU A 72 8.51 -19.54 13.87
N GLU A 73 7.24 -19.92 13.71
CA GLU A 73 6.59 -20.15 12.41
C GLU A 73 5.89 -18.89 11.87
N VAL A 74 5.86 -17.81 12.67
CA VAL A 74 5.10 -16.59 12.36
C VAL A 74 6.03 -15.54 11.78
N ALA A 75 5.87 -15.25 10.49
CA ALA A 75 6.57 -14.12 9.89
C ALA A 75 5.96 -12.79 10.39
N SER A 76 6.79 -11.95 11.00
CA SER A 76 6.44 -10.59 11.45
C SER A 76 7.28 -9.53 10.74
N VAL A 77 6.86 -8.27 10.86
CA VAL A 77 7.64 -7.10 10.45
C VAL A 77 7.87 -6.17 11.63
N HIS A 78 9.01 -5.49 11.65
CA HIS A 78 9.26 -4.45 12.64
C HIS A 78 8.52 -3.17 12.27
N GLU A 79 8.13 -2.35 13.26
CA GLU A 79 7.35 -1.12 13.04
C GLU A 79 8.02 -0.11 12.10
N ASP A 80 9.36 -0.10 12.11
CA ASP A 80 10.19 0.78 11.28
C ASP A 80 10.64 0.14 9.97
N ASP A 81 10.29 -1.13 9.72
CA ASP A 81 10.56 -1.77 8.43
C ASP A 81 9.81 -1.04 7.31
N PRO A 82 10.35 -1.06 6.07
CA PRO A 82 9.59 -0.60 4.91
C PRO A 82 8.28 -1.38 4.78
N ALA A 83 7.15 -0.68 4.59
CA ALA A 83 5.83 -1.33 4.43
C ALA A 83 5.80 -2.37 3.31
N ARG A 84 6.65 -2.21 2.29
CA ARG A 84 6.88 -3.18 1.20
C ARG A 84 7.22 -4.59 1.72
N LYS A 85 7.86 -4.73 2.88
CA LYS A 85 8.19 -6.05 3.45
C LYS A 85 6.92 -6.83 3.79
N ALA A 86 5.91 -6.18 4.38
CA ALA A 86 4.61 -6.80 4.62
C ALA A 86 3.93 -7.23 3.31
N VAL A 87 3.98 -6.38 2.28
CA VAL A 87 3.45 -6.71 0.94
C VAL A 87 4.10 -7.97 0.36
N ILE A 88 5.43 -8.09 0.45
CA ILE A 88 6.16 -9.26 -0.05
C ILE A 88 5.79 -10.52 0.73
N LEU A 89 5.69 -10.44 2.06
CA LEU A 89 5.28 -11.57 2.91
C LEU A 89 3.86 -12.04 2.57
N THR A 90 2.91 -11.11 2.44
CA THR A 90 1.53 -11.40 2.01
C THR A 90 1.50 -12.06 0.63
N ALA A 91 2.24 -11.53 -0.35
CA ALA A 91 2.22 -12.01 -1.73
C ALA A 91 2.90 -13.38 -1.92
N ASN A 92 4.09 -13.58 -1.33
CA ASN A 92 4.88 -14.78 -1.56
C ASN A 92 4.42 -15.97 -0.72
N ASN A 93 3.96 -15.70 0.50
CA ASN A 93 3.64 -16.75 1.47
C ASN A 93 2.13 -16.96 1.62
N LYS A 94 1.31 -16.24 0.83
CA LYS A 94 -0.16 -16.25 0.88
C LYS A 94 -0.71 -15.94 2.28
N PHE A 95 0.03 -15.16 3.07
CA PHE A 95 -0.41 -14.72 4.38
C PHE A 95 -1.53 -13.70 4.25
N VAL A 96 -2.62 -13.90 4.98
CA VAL A 96 -3.75 -12.97 5.00
C VAL A 96 -3.43 -11.73 5.86
N THR A 97 -2.62 -11.92 6.89
CA THR A 97 -2.25 -10.90 7.87
C THR A 97 -0.80 -11.08 8.31
N VAL A 98 -0.08 -9.98 8.50
CA VAL A 98 1.29 -9.94 9.00
C VAL A 98 1.32 -9.09 10.28
N PRO A 99 1.74 -9.62 11.44
CA PRO A 99 1.89 -8.84 12.66
C PRO A 99 3.04 -7.84 12.55
N VAL A 100 2.83 -6.67 13.15
CA VAL A 100 3.83 -5.62 13.32
C VAL A 100 4.27 -5.59 14.78
N VAL A 101 5.58 -5.71 14.99
CA VAL A 101 6.19 -5.75 16.31
C VAL A 101 7.15 -4.57 16.55
N ASN A 102 7.36 -4.21 17.81
CA ASN A 102 8.39 -3.25 18.23
C ASN A 102 9.68 -3.96 18.66
N ASP A 103 10.66 -3.20 19.18
CA ASP A 103 11.96 -3.70 19.65
C ASP A 103 11.84 -4.74 20.79
N ASP A 104 10.78 -4.67 21.60
CA ASP A 104 10.49 -5.62 22.69
C ASP A 104 9.72 -6.87 22.21
N ASN A 105 9.57 -7.05 20.90
CA ASN A 105 8.77 -8.09 20.25
C ASN A 105 7.27 -8.05 20.64
N GLN A 106 6.78 -6.88 21.09
CA GLN A 106 5.36 -6.68 21.38
C GLN A 106 4.59 -6.45 20.10
N VAL A 107 3.42 -7.07 19.97
CA VAL A 107 2.53 -6.82 18.83
C VAL A 107 1.86 -5.46 19.02
N ILE A 108 2.14 -4.53 18.11
CA ILE A 108 1.62 -3.16 18.16
C ILE A 108 0.65 -2.82 17.01
N GLY A 109 0.48 -3.75 16.07
CA GLY A 109 -0.44 -3.59 14.95
C GLY A 109 -0.40 -4.77 14.00
N MET A 110 -1.28 -4.73 13.01
CA MET A 110 -1.45 -5.78 12.01
C MET A 110 -1.52 -5.18 10.62
N VAL A 111 -0.87 -5.78 9.63
CA VAL A 111 -1.04 -5.42 8.22
C VAL A 111 -1.77 -6.57 7.52
N ARG A 112 -2.98 -6.32 7.05
CA ARG A 112 -3.81 -7.28 6.32
C ARG A 112 -3.70 -7.06 4.83
N ALA A 113 -4.03 -8.10 4.06
CA ALA A 113 -4.14 -7.99 2.61
C ALA A 113 -5.14 -6.91 2.18
N CYS A 114 -6.25 -6.73 2.91
CA CYS A 114 -7.22 -5.67 2.62
C CYS A 114 -6.66 -4.26 2.84
N ASP A 115 -5.80 -4.06 3.86
CA ASP A 115 -5.18 -2.75 4.12
C ASP A 115 -4.23 -2.38 2.98
N ILE A 116 -3.51 -3.36 2.43
CA ILE A 116 -2.65 -3.19 1.25
C ILE A 116 -3.50 -2.85 0.01
N VAL A 117 -4.63 -3.54 -0.19
CA VAL A 117 -5.55 -3.27 -1.30
C VAL A 117 -6.15 -1.88 -1.20
N GLU A 118 -6.58 -1.46 -0.01
CA GLU A 118 -7.10 -0.12 0.26
C GLU A 118 -6.05 0.96 -0.03
N LEU A 119 -4.80 0.75 0.42
CA LEU A 119 -3.68 1.63 0.09
C LEU A 119 -3.49 1.77 -1.43
N LEU A 120 -3.51 0.65 -2.17
CA LEU A 120 -3.35 0.66 -3.62
C LEU A 120 -4.53 1.34 -4.33
N SER A 121 -5.75 1.14 -3.86
CA SER A 121 -6.95 1.82 -4.37
C SER A 121 -6.81 3.34 -4.20
N ASN A 122 -6.44 3.79 -3.00
CA ASN A 122 -6.23 5.20 -2.71
C ASN A 122 -5.13 5.83 -3.58
N LEU A 123 -4.08 5.07 -3.91
CA LEU A 123 -3.05 5.51 -4.85
C LEU A 123 -3.60 5.65 -6.28
N TYR A 124 -4.47 4.73 -6.71
CA TYR A 124 -5.04 4.75 -8.05
C TYR A 124 -5.98 5.93 -8.25
N ASP A 125 -6.68 6.37 -7.20
CA ASP A 125 -7.62 7.50 -7.22
C ASP A 125 -6.95 8.89 -7.23
N ILE A 126 -5.63 8.96 -7.11
CA ILE A 126 -4.90 10.23 -7.18
C ILE A 126 -5.12 10.88 -8.54
N LYS A 127 -5.69 12.09 -8.58
CA LYS A 127 -5.84 12.86 -9.82
C LYS A 127 -4.48 13.19 -10.45
N VAL A 128 -4.37 13.00 -11.77
CA VAL A 128 -3.11 13.21 -12.52
C VAL A 128 -2.59 14.64 -12.37
N VAL A 129 -3.48 15.64 -12.25
CA VAL A 129 -3.11 17.04 -11.99
C VAL A 129 -2.25 17.21 -10.73
N LYS A 130 -2.42 16.39 -9.69
CA LYS A 130 -1.58 16.45 -8.48
C LYS A 130 -0.14 16.06 -8.79
N LEU A 131 0.06 15.09 -9.68
CA LEU A 131 1.39 14.65 -10.13
C LEU A 131 2.06 15.75 -10.96
N TYR A 132 1.31 16.42 -11.84
CA TYR A 132 1.81 17.55 -12.61
C TYR A 132 2.16 18.76 -11.73
N LYS A 133 1.36 19.07 -10.70
CA LYS A 133 1.69 20.11 -9.71
C LYS A 133 2.96 19.79 -8.94
N ALA A 134 3.14 18.53 -8.53
CA ALA A 134 4.37 18.08 -7.88
C ALA A 134 5.58 18.22 -8.83
N MET A 135 5.44 17.83 -10.09
CA MET A 135 6.47 18.01 -11.12
C MET A 135 6.82 19.49 -11.33
N GLN A 136 5.81 20.37 -11.43
CA GLN A 136 6.03 21.81 -11.56
C GLN A 136 6.85 22.37 -10.40
N ASN A 137 6.54 21.98 -9.16
CA ASN A 137 7.26 22.43 -7.98
C ASN A 137 8.75 22.04 -7.98
N GLN A 138 9.12 20.97 -8.70
CA GLN A 138 10.52 20.57 -8.89
C GLN A 138 11.20 21.30 -10.05
N LEU A 139 10.41 21.80 -11.02
CA LEU A 139 10.89 22.50 -12.21
C LEU A 139 10.96 24.01 -11.95
N ASN A 140 12.02 24.46 -11.28
CA ASN A 140 12.22 25.85 -10.89
C ASN A 140 12.00 26.87 -12.03
N GLY A 141 11.05 27.79 -11.81
CA GLY A 141 10.72 28.87 -12.74
C GLY A 141 9.92 28.45 -13.97
N VAL A 142 9.46 27.20 -14.07
CA VAL A 142 8.53 26.75 -15.12
C VAL A 142 7.11 27.13 -14.73
N THR A 143 6.43 27.85 -15.62
CA THR A 143 5.01 28.19 -15.43
C THR A 143 4.10 27.01 -15.77
N TRP A 144 2.88 27.01 -15.24
CA TRP A 144 1.90 25.95 -15.51
C TRP A 144 1.53 25.90 -17.00
N GLU A 145 1.37 27.06 -17.63
CA GLU A 145 1.11 27.18 -19.07
C GLU A 145 2.25 26.59 -19.92
N GLU A 146 3.52 26.86 -19.58
CA GLU A 146 4.66 26.27 -20.26
C GLU A 146 4.68 24.74 -20.12
N LEU A 147 4.31 24.23 -18.94
CA LEU A 147 4.22 22.81 -18.67
C LEU A 147 3.12 22.16 -19.52
N MET A 148 1.89 22.70 -19.53
CA MET A 148 0.79 22.19 -20.35
C MET A 148 1.11 22.24 -21.85
N ALA A 149 1.75 23.33 -22.31
CA ALA A 149 2.19 23.45 -23.69
C ALA A 149 3.25 22.41 -24.08
N ALA A 150 4.15 22.05 -23.16
CA ALA A 150 5.10 20.96 -23.38
C ALA A 150 4.41 19.60 -23.38
N SER A 151 3.48 19.35 -22.46
CA SER A 151 2.70 18.11 -22.36
C SER A 151 1.91 17.83 -23.63
N ALA A 152 1.20 18.83 -24.17
CA ALA A 152 0.45 18.71 -25.41
C ALA A 152 1.34 18.32 -26.61
N LEU A 153 2.57 18.87 -26.68
CA LEU A 153 3.52 18.51 -27.73
C LEU A 153 4.06 17.08 -27.57
N VAL A 154 4.40 16.67 -26.35
CA VAL A 154 4.85 15.30 -26.06
C VAL A 154 3.73 14.32 -26.39
N SER A 155 2.50 14.60 -25.96
CA SER A 155 1.32 13.80 -26.30
C SER A 155 1.13 13.64 -27.80
N LYS A 156 1.27 14.74 -28.57
CA LYS A 156 1.21 14.68 -30.04
C LYS A 156 2.32 13.82 -30.64
N LYS A 157 3.55 13.92 -30.12
CA LYS A 157 4.68 13.09 -30.59
C LYS A 157 4.44 11.60 -30.34
N THR A 158 3.88 11.25 -29.18
CA THR A 158 3.66 9.86 -28.79
C THR A 158 2.42 9.25 -29.47
N THR A 159 1.33 9.99 -29.57
CA THR A 159 0.03 9.46 -30.02
C THR A 159 -0.31 9.80 -31.48
N GLY A 160 0.41 10.74 -32.09
CA GLY A 160 0.09 11.31 -33.40
C GLY A 160 -1.12 12.27 -33.39
N LYS A 161 -1.88 12.36 -32.30
CA LYS A 161 -3.09 13.19 -32.20
C LYS A 161 -2.75 14.59 -31.68
N LYS A 162 -3.28 15.62 -32.32
CA LYS A 162 -3.14 17.00 -31.85
C LYS A 162 -4.14 17.23 -30.70
N ILE A 163 -3.67 17.87 -29.64
CA ILE A 163 -4.47 18.30 -28.47
C ILE A 163 -4.00 19.69 -28.07
N SER A 164 -4.91 20.56 -27.63
CA SER A 164 -4.53 21.87 -27.09
C SER A 164 -3.98 21.76 -25.66
N PRO A 165 -3.19 22.73 -25.16
CA PRO A 165 -2.77 22.76 -23.76
C PRO A 165 -3.94 22.74 -22.78
N GLU A 166 -5.02 23.46 -23.09
CA GLU A 166 -6.23 23.57 -22.25
C GLU A 166 -7.02 22.26 -22.24
N GLU A 167 -7.16 21.61 -23.40
CA GLU A 167 -7.76 20.27 -23.49
C GLU A 167 -6.93 19.23 -22.74
N TYR A 168 -5.59 19.32 -22.82
CA TYR A 168 -4.69 18.43 -22.07
C TYR A 168 -4.83 18.64 -20.56
N GLU A 169 -4.92 19.90 -20.12
CA GLU A 169 -5.15 20.27 -18.74
C GLU A 169 -6.48 19.70 -18.21
N ALA A 170 -7.57 19.89 -18.94
CA ALA A 170 -8.88 19.36 -18.58
C ALA A 170 -8.83 17.82 -18.39
N ASN A 171 -8.15 17.12 -19.29
CA ASN A 171 -7.98 15.67 -19.18
C ASN A 171 -7.23 15.27 -17.90
N ILE A 172 -6.11 15.91 -17.57
CA ILE A 172 -5.35 15.54 -16.35
C ILE A 172 -6.07 15.95 -15.05
N MET A 173 -6.98 16.92 -15.09
CA MET A 173 -7.83 17.27 -13.96
C MET A 173 -8.88 16.19 -13.68
N ASP A 174 -9.43 15.59 -14.74
CA ASP A 174 -10.47 14.58 -14.63
C ASP A 174 -9.91 13.16 -14.44
N SER A 175 -8.79 12.83 -15.08
CA SER A 175 -8.20 11.49 -15.01
C SER A 175 -7.52 11.19 -13.66
N THR A 176 -7.60 9.92 -13.28
CA THR A 176 -6.90 9.34 -12.13
C THR A 176 -5.55 8.73 -12.55
N PHE A 177 -4.68 8.52 -11.58
CA PHE A 177 -3.37 7.91 -11.78
C PHE A 177 -3.50 6.49 -12.30
N GLY A 178 -4.47 5.73 -11.78
CA GLY A 178 -4.82 4.41 -12.29
C GLY A 178 -5.12 4.46 -13.80
N GLU A 179 -6.12 5.25 -14.20
CA GLU A 179 -6.51 5.40 -15.61
C GLU A 179 -5.34 5.80 -16.51
N ALA A 180 -4.49 6.71 -16.04
CA ALA A 180 -3.32 7.15 -16.79
C ALA A 180 -2.29 6.02 -16.98
N ILE A 181 -2.00 5.22 -15.95
CA ILE A 181 -1.11 4.05 -16.05
C ILE A 181 -1.63 3.07 -17.11
N TRP A 182 -2.92 2.76 -17.07
CA TRP A 182 -3.57 1.84 -18.01
C TRP A 182 -3.52 2.38 -19.43
N ALA A 183 -3.85 3.66 -19.63
CA ALA A 183 -3.84 4.32 -20.94
C ALA A 183 -2.43 4.37 -21.55
N THR A 184 -1.38 4.54 -20.73
CA THR A 184 0.01 4.52 -21.21
C THR A 184 0.58 3.12 -21.39
N GLY A 185 -0.14 2.07 -21.00
CA GLY A 185 0.30 0.68 -21.11
C GLY A 185 1.37 0.30 -20.08
N GLY A 186 1.27 0.85 -18.87
CA GLY A 186 2.13 0.49 -17.73
C GLY A 186 2.78 1.68 -17.02
N LEU A 187 3.18 1.45 -15.77
CA LEU A 187 3.75 2.46 -14.88
C LEU A 187 5.06 3.06 -15.42
N GLU A 188 5.91 2.23 -16.03
CA GLU A 188 7.18 2.66 -16.62
C GLU A 188 6.98 3.67 -17.75
N LYS A 189 6.02 3.40 -18.65
CA LYS A 189 5.70 4.28 -19.78
C LYS A 189 5.07 5.58 -19.31
N PHE A 190 4.24 5.54 -18.27
CA PHE A 190 3.71 6.74 -17.64
C PHE A 190 4.83 7.66 -17.14
N PHE A 191 5.77 7.11 -16.36
CA PHE A 191 6.90 7.89 -15.83
C PHE A 191 7.85 8.38 -16.92
N ALA A 192 8.16 7.56 -17.92
CA ALA A 192 8.95 7.99 -19.09
C ALA A 192 8.28 9.17 -19.83
N GLY A 193 6.94 9.16 -19.90
CA GLY A 193 6.15 10.27 -20.41
C GLY A 193 6.33 11.56 -19.60
N LEU A 194 6.22 11.48 -18.27
CA LEU A 194 6.45 12.64 -17.38
C LEU A 194 7.88 13.20 -17.51
N ILE A 195 8.89 12.33 -17.57
CA ILE A 195 10.29 12.73 -17.80
C ILE A 195 10.41 13.48 -19.13
N SER A 196 9.83 12.94 -20.21
CA SER A 196 9.84 13.56 -21.53
C SER A 196 9.19 14.95 -21.53
N VAL A 197 8.13 15.16 -20.74
CA VAL A 197 7.50 16.48 -20.56
C VAL A 197 8.46 17.45 -19.85
N GLY A 198 9.12 17.02 -18.77
CA GLY A 198 10.11 17.80 -18.05
C GLY A 198 11.29 18.23 -18.94
N GLU A 199 11.85 17.30 -19.72
CA GLU A 199 12.91 17.59 -20.68
C GLU A 199 12.45 18.59 -21.75
N MET A 200 11.23 18.41 -22.29
CA MET A 200 10.66 19.28 -23.32
C MET A 200 10.51 20.72 -22.83
N VAL A 201 10.01 20.93 -21.61
CA VAL A 201 9.78 22.28 -21.10
C VAL A 201 11.10 23.00 -20.80
N ILE A 202 12.10 22.29 -20.25
CA ILE A 202 13.45 22.85 -20.02
C ILE A 202 14.12 23.22 -21.34
N ALA A 203 14.10 22.32 -22.33
CA ALA A 203 14.73 22.55 -23.63
C ALA A 203 14.16 23.80 -24.32
N ARG A 204 12.83 24.01 -24.23
CA ARG A 204 12.17 25.20 -24.79
C ARG A 204 12.58 26.49 -24.09
N ARG A 205 12.74 26.47 -22.76
CA ARG A 205 13.20 27.66 -22.02
C ARG A 205 14.64 28.01 -22.37
N VAL A 206 15.54 27.04 -22.41
CA VAL A 206 16.95 27.27 -22.82
C VAL A 206 17.03 27.79 -24.25
N GLY A 207 16.22 27.23 -25.17
CA GLY A 207 16.17 27.70 -26.55
C GLY A 207 15.62 29.12 -26.72
N ARG A 208 14.72 29.55 -25.84
CA ARG A 208 14.21 30.93 -25.80
C ARG A 208 15.22 31.91 -25.20
N ALA A 209 15.95 31.52 -24.16
CA ALA A 209 16.94 32.38 -23.51
C ALA A 209 18.19 32.66 -24.38
N LYS A 210 18.43 31.85 -25.42
CA LYS A 210 19.52 32.03 -26.39
C LYS A 210 19.13 32.87 -27.61
N LYS A 211 17.87 33.26 -27.76
CA LYS A 211 17.36 34.14 -28.82
C LYS A 211 17.19 35.55 -28.28
#